data_AF-A0A0D6AML9-F1
#
_entry.id   AF-A0A0D6AML9-F1
#
_cell.length_a   1.000
_cell.length_b   1.000
_cell.length_c   1.000
_cell.angle_alpha   90.00
_cell.angle_beta   90.00
_cell.angle_gamma   90.00
#
_symmetry.space_group_name_H-M   'P 1'
#
loop_
_entity.id
_entity.type
_entity.pdbx_description
1 polymer ?
#
loop_
_entity_poly.entity_id
_entity_poly.type
_entity_poly.pdbx_seq_one_letter_code
_entity_poly.pdbx_strand_id
1 'polypeptide(L)'
;MKLYVSYGNEVSNQWEKIGEFELQPLVNKDWISIVENEILILNSQGLILPNNEQLEITVSYARANRGISISVIYDNQTLINVGGFKYNETGYDPSIIFMTPKGLHLSLMVGN
;
A
#
# COMPACT_ATOMS: atom_id res chain seq x y z
N MET A 1 -7.56 -9.01 0.89
CA MET A 1 -7.18 -7.60 1.06
C MET A 1 -5.94 -7.41 0.24
N LYS A 2 -5.98 -6.49 -0.70
CA LYS A 2 -4.90 -6.28 -1.66
C LYS A 2 -4.41 -4.85 -1.60
N LEU A 3 -3.15 -4.67 -1.92
CA LEU A 3 -2.61 -3.40 -2.38
C LEU A 3 -2.79 -3.35 -3.90
N TYR A 4 -3.55 -2.37 -4.39
CA TYR A 4 -3.61 -2.01 -5.79
C TYR A 4 -2.71 -0.81 -6.03
N VAL A 5 -1.90 -0.89 -7.07
CA VAL A 5 -0.97 0.18 -7.45
C VAL A 5 -1.33 0.65 -8.84
N SER A 6 -1.57 1.95 -8.98
CA SER A 6 -1.82 2.59 -10.27
C SER A 6 -0.95 3.82 -10.42
N TYR A 7 -0.58 4.13 -11.66
CA TYR A 7 0.04 5.41 -12.00
C TYR A 7 -0.89 6.20 -12.91
N GLY A 8 -0.76 7.52 -12.92
CA GLY A 8 -1.70 8.32 -13.69
C GLY A 8 -1.41 9.80 -13.64
N ASN A 9 -2.39 10.57 -14.06
CA ASN A 9 -2.38 12.01 -13.95
C ASN A 9 -3.64 12.43 -13.18
N GLU A 10 -3.42 13.07 -12.02
CA GLU A 10 -4.49 13.54 -11.15
C GLU A 10 -5.39 14.58 -11.85
N VAL A 11 -4.83 15.41 -12.74
CA VAL A 11 -5.54 16.45 -13.48
C VAL A 11 -6.49 15.85 -14.52
N SER A 12 -6.05 14.82 -15.26
CA SER A 12 -6.91 14.16 -16.26
C SER A 12 -7.79 13.06 -15.66
N ASN A 13 -7.56 12.69 -14.39
CA ASN A 13 -8.19 11.57 -13.70
C ASN A 13 -8.09 10.24 -14.48
N GLN A 14 -7.00 10.08 -15.25
CA GLN A 14 -6.68 8.84 -15.96
C GLN A 14 -5.63 8.08 -15.17
N TRP A 15 -5.96 6.83 -14.81
CA TRP A 15 -5.14 5.96 -13.99
C TRP A 15 -5.00 4.60 -14.67
N GLU A 16 -3.78 4.10 -14.72
CA GLU A 16 -3.41 2.79 -15.27
C GLU A 16 -2.86 1.90 -14.16
N LYS A 17 -3.37 0.67 -14.09
CA LYS A 17 -2.97 -0.30 -13.09
C LYS A 17 -1.57 -0.84 -13.39
N ILE A 18 -0.69 -0.79 -12.40
CA ILE A 18 0.65 -1.39 -12.43
C ILE A 18 0.60 -2.82 -11.87
N GLY A 19 -0.13 -3.01 -10.76
CA GLY A 19 -0.16 -4.31 -10.09
C GLY A 19 -1.21 -4.42 -9.00
N GLU A 20 -1.41 -5.65 -8.54
CA GLU A 20 -2.16 -5.97 -7.32
C GLU A 20 -1.37 -6.99 -6.50
N PHE A 21 -1.34 -6.80 -5.19
CA PHE A 21 -0.55 -7.62 -4.27
C PHE A 21 -1.38 -8.02 -3.06
N GLU A 22 -1.52 -9.33 -2.83
CA GLU A 22 -2.27 -9.86 -1.69
C GLU A 22 -1.52 -9.62 -0.38
N LEU A 23 -2.19 -8.99 0.59
CA LEU A 23 -1.67 -8.92 1.96
C LEU A 23 -1.90 -10.28 2.64
N GLN A 24 -0.87 -10.77 3.33
CA GLN A 24 -0.88 -12.05 4.03
C GLN A 24 -1.12 -11.86 5.53
N PRO A 25 -1.74 -12.81 6.23
CA PRO A 25 -1.81 -12.77 7.69
C PRO A 25 -0.43 -12.62 8.32
N LEU A 26 -0.33 -11.80 9.36
CA LEU A 26 0.89 -11.66 10.15
C LEU A 26 1.11 -12.95 10.94
N VAL A 27 2.00 -13.81 10.45
CA VAL A 27 2.40 -15.02 11.16
C VAL A 27 3.57 -14.65 12.08
N ASN A 28 3.28 -14.36 13.33
CA ASN A 28 4.30 -14.18 14.36
C ASN A 28 4.02 -15.11 15.55
N LYS A 29 4.90 -16.11 15.73
CA LYS A 29 4.80 -17.15 16.77
C LYS A 29 4.81 -16.60 18.21
N ASP A 30 5.25 -15.36 18.40
CA ASP A 30 5.35 -14.73 19.73
C ASP A 30 4.14 -13.86 20.07
N TRP A 31 3.18 -13.72 19.15
CA TRP A 31 1.99 -12.91 19.35
C TRP A 31 0.83 -13.77 19.84
N ILE A 32 -0.08 -13.17 20.59
CA ILE A 32 -1.29 -13.86 21.07
C ILE A 32 -2.09 -14.30 19.84
N SER A 33 -2.50 -15.56 19.78
CA SER A 33 -3.18 -16.20 18.64
C SER A 33 -4.42 -15.48 18.09
N ILE A 34 -5.02 -14.59 18.88
CA ILE A 34 -6.15 -13.74 18.49
C ILE A 34 -5.73 -12.66 17.46
N VAL A 35 -4.44 -12.33 17.36
CA VAL A 35 -3.94 -11.23 16.52
C VAL A 35 -3.45 -11.70 15.14
N GLU A 36 -3.13 -12.99 14.98
CA GLU A 36 -2.47 -13.51 13.76
C GLU A 36 -3.32 -13.35 12.49
N ASN A 37 -4.65 -13.46 12.60
CA ASN A 37 -5.58 -13.29 11.47
C ASN A 37 -6.20 -11.88 11.38
N GLU A 38 -5.96 -11.03 12.37
CA GLU A 38 -6.50 -9.68 12.44
C GLU A 38 -5.60 -8.67 11.74
N ILE A 39 -4.29 -8.94 11.67
CA ILE A 39 -3.32 -8.09 10.98
C ILE A 39 -2.90 -8.76 9.68
N LEU A 40 -3.09 -8.04 8.58
CA LEU A 40 -2.63 -8.43 7.25
C LEU A 40 -1.45 -7.54 6.86
N ILE A 41 -0.44 -8.11 6.21
CA ILE A 41 0.81 -7.45 5.88
C ILE A 41 1.28 -7.76 4.46
N LEU A 42 1.91 -6.77 3.85
CA LEU A 42 2.80 -6.91 2.71
C LEU A 42 4.17 -6.45 3.20
N ASN A 43 5.06 -7.41 3.52
CA ASN A 43 6.34 -7.12 4.19
C ASN A 43 7.23 -6.19 3.37
N SER A 44 7.41 -6.51 2.09
CA SER A 44 8.21 -5.74 1.16
C SER A 44 7.84 -6.17 -0.25
N GLN A 45 7.47 -5.21 -1.08
CA GLN A 45 7.18 -5.43 -2.50
C GLN A 45 7.97 -4.42 -3.32
N GLY A 46 8.95 -4.92 -4.07
CA GLY A 46 9.65 -4.15 -5.08
C GLY A 46 8.73 -3.87 -6.27
N LEU A 47 8.78 -2.64 -6.78
CA LEU A 47 7.99 -2.17 -7.91
C LEU A 47 8.87 -1.37 -8.87
N ILE A 48 8.87 -1.76 -10.14
CA ILE A 48 9.50 -0.99 -11.22
C ILE A 48 8.38 -0.22 -11.93
N LEU A 49 8.49 1.10 -11.93
CA LEU A 49 7.53 2.00 -12.55
C LEU A 49 7.82 2.19 -14.06
N PRO A 50 6.84 2.65 -14.86
CA PRO A 50 7.02 2.88 -16.30
C PRO A 50 8.17 3.83 -16.67
N ASN A 51 8.56 4.73 -15.76
CA ASN A 51 9.70 5.64 -15.92
C ASN A 51 11.04 5.06 -15.41
N ASN A 52 11.12 3.73 -15.23
CA ASN A 52 12.27 3.00 -14.68
C ASN A 52 12.68 3.49 -13.28
N GLU A 53 11.73 3.98 -12.50
CA GLU A 53 11.91 4.25 -11.09
C GLU A 53 11.60 2.98 -10.28
N GLN A 54 12.41 2.71 -9.26
CA GLN A 54 12.20 1.55 -8.39
C GLN A 54 11.77 2.02 -7.01
N LEU A 55 10.67 1.45 -6.53
CA LEU A 55 10.16 1.66 -5.18
C LEU A 55 10.09 0.34 -4.44
N GLU A 56 10.13 0.41 -3.12
CA GLU A 56 9.76 -0.69 -2.25
C GLU A 56 8.59 -0.26 -1.38
N ILE A 57 7.55 -1.09 -1.31
CA ILE A 57 6.31 -0.78 -0.61
C ILE A 57 6.08 -1.82 0.49
N THR A 58 5.79 -1.33 1.69
CA THR A 58 5.33 -2.13 2.82
C THR A 58 3.95 -1.65 3.23
N VAL A 59 3.06 -2.58 3.53
CA VAL A 59 1.69 -2.27 3.96
C VAL A 59 1.32 -3.13 5.16
N SER A 60 0.61 -2.55 6.12
CA SER A 60 -0.15 -3.31 7.11
C SER A 60 -1.60 -2.84 7.17
N TYR A 61 -2.49 -3.78 7.46
CA TYR A 61 -3.91 -3.54 7.65
C TYR A 61 -4.40 -4.33 8.86
N ALA A 62 -4.95 -3.63 9.87
CA ALA A 62 -5.54 -4.22 11.06
C ALA A 62 -7.07 -4.21 10.94
N ARG A 63 -7.68 -5.39 10.82
CA ARG A 63 -9.13 -5.56 10.64
C ARG A 63 -9.93 -5.02 11.83
N ALA A 64 -9.53 -5.36 13.05
CA ALA A 64 -10.19 -4.96 14.29
C ALA A 64 -10.54 -3.47 14.40
N ASN A 65 -9.70 -2.58 13.87
CA ASN A 65 -9.93 -1.14 13.89
C ASN A 65 -9.90 -0.48 12.50
N ARG A 66 -9.81 -1.28 11.42
CA ARG A 66 -9.60 -0.83 10.05
C ARG A 66 -8.37 0.07 9.88
N GLY A 67 -7.38 -0.09 10.76
CA GLY A 67 -6.13 0.65 10.75
C GLY A 67 -5.29 0.26 9.54
N ILE A 68 -4.67 1.25 8.91
CA ILE A 68 -3.79 1.05 7.75
C ILE A 68 -2.47 1.77 8.00
N SER A 69 -1.35 1.12 7.64
CA SER A 69 -0.04 1.74 7.55
C SER A 69 0.55 1.47 6.17
N ILE A 70 1.12 2.48 5.54
CA ILE A 70 1.82 2.36 4.25
C ILE A 70 3.18 3.03 4.39
N SER A 71 4.23 2.30 4.01
CA SER A 71 5.58 2.83 3.86
C SER A 71 6.04 2.65 2.42
N VAL A 72 6.64 3.69 1.86
CA VAL A 72 7.27 3.67 0.54
C VAL A 72 8.73 4.08 0.70
N ILE A 73 9.63 3.23 0.23
CA ILE A 73 11.07 3.45 0.21
C ILE A 73 11.52 3.73 -1.22
N TYR A 74 12.35 4.74 -1.39
CA TYR A 74 13.04 5.08 -2.63
C TYR A 74 14.53 5.27 -2.32
N ASP A 75 15.41 4.57 -3.03
CA ASP A 75 16.87 4.66 -2.84
C ASP A 75 17.31 4.52 -1.37
N ASN A 76 16.79 3.48 -0.69
CA ASN A 76 17.00 3.20 0.73
C ASN A 76 16.57 4.32 1.71
N GLN A 77 15.78 5.30 1.25
CA GLN A 77 15.23 6.37 2.06
C GLN A 77 13.71 6.27 2.13
N THR A 78 13.15 6.55 3.30
CA THR A 78 11.70 6.63 3.47
C THR A 78 11.15 7.85 2.73
N LEU A 79 10.38 7.61 1.68
CA LEU A 79 9.66 8.64 0.93
C LEU A 79 8.31 8.94 1.57
N ILE A 80 7.57 7.88 1.92
CA ILE A 80 6.25 7.98 2.56
C ILE A 80 6.27 7.05 3.78
N ASN A 81 5.76 7.53 4.90
CA ASN A 81 5.39 6.71 6.05
C ASN A 81 4.13 7.30 6.68
N VAL A 82 2.99 6.69 6.40
CA VAL A 82 1.69 7.21 6.80
C VAL A 82 0.85 6.12 7.43
N GLY A 83 0.08 6.53 8.43
CA GLY A 83 -0.93 5.71 9.07
C GLY A 83 -2.30 6.37 8.98
N GLY A 84 -3.35 5.58 9.05
CA GLY A 84 -4.71 6.07 9.06
C GLY A 84 -5.72 4.99 9.36
N PHE A 85 -6.99 5.29 9.09
CA PHE A 85 -8.10 4.36 9.24
C PHE A 85 -8.94 4.37 7.98
N LYS A 86 -9.28 3.17 7.48
CA LYS A 86 -10.23 3.03 6.38
C LYS A 86 -11.65 3.13 6.93
N TYR A 87 -12.52 3.82 6.19
CA TYR A 87 -13.93 3.86 6.52
C TYR A 87 -14.58 2.47 6.43
N ASN A 88 -14.20 1.64 5.44
CA ASN A 88 -14.63 0.25 5.32
C ASN A 88 -13.57 -0.60 4.58
N GLU A 89 -13.72 -1.93 4.59
CA GLU A 89 -12.78 -2.86 3.92
C GLU A 89 -12.97 -2.96 2.41
N THR A 90 -14.18 -2.69 1.92
CA THR A 90 -14.57 -2.87 0.51
C THR A 90 -14.52 -1.57 -0.29
N GLY A 91 -14.01 -0.50 0.32
CA GLY A 91 -13.95 0.83 -0.27
C GLY A 91 -12.81 0.89 -1.28
N TYR A 92 -13.15 1.37 -2.47
CA TYR A 92 -12.21 1.51 -3.59
C TYR A 92 -11.57 2.91 -3.67
N ASP A 93 -11.59 3.64 -2.56
CA ASP A 93 -10.96 4.96 -2.47
C ASP A 93 -9.45 4.80 -2.25
N PRO A 94 -8.63 5.58 -2.99
CA PRO A 94 -7.18 5.54 -2.84
C PRO A 94 -6.79 5.82 -1.39
N SER A 95 -5.90 4.99 -0.84
CA SER A 95 -5.37 5.20 0.50
C SER A 95 -4.42 6.39 0.52
N ILE A 96 -3.60 6.53 -0.53
CA ILE A 96 -2.74 7.69 -0.78
C ILE A 96 -2.57 7.93 -2.27
N ILE A 97 -2.37 9.20 -2.63
CA ILE A 97 -1.88 9.66 -3.93
C ILE A 97 -0.67 10.55 -3.68
N PHE A 98 0.41 10.36 -4.42
CA PHE A 98 1.62 11.17 -4.31
C PHE A 98 2.41 11.21 -5.60
N MET A 99 3.28 12.21 -5.76
CA MET A 99 4.23 12.29 -6.87
C MET A 99 5.56 11.65 -6.47
N THR A 100 6.10 10.76 -7.31
CA THR A 100 7.40 10.13 -7.10
C THR A 100 8.55 11.09 -7.43
N PRO A 101 9.78 10.81 -6.95
CA PRO A 101 10.97 11.63 -7.26
C PRO A 101 11.22 11.87 -8.75
N LYS A 102 10.94 10.91 -9.63
CA LYS A 102 11.03 11.08 -11.10
C LYS A 102 9.75 11.62 -11.75
N GLY A 103 8.80 12.15 -10.98
CA GLY A 103 7.66 12.92 -11.48
C GLY A 103 6.44 12.10 -11.92
N LEU A 104 6.30 10.84 -11.51
CA LEU A 104 5.11 10.04 -11.78
C LEU A 104 4.10 10.20 -10.65
N HIS A 105 2.81 10.39 -10.93
CA HIS A 105 1.81 10.31 -9.86
C HIS A 105 1.45 8.84 -9.63
N LEU A 106 1.58 8.40 -8.38
CA LEU A 106 1.20 7.07 -7.93
C LEU A 106 -0.03 7.15 -7.03
N SER A 107 -0.92 6.18 -7.20
CA SER A 107 -2.04 5.91 -6.31
C SER A 107 -1.84 4.52 -5.70
N LEU A 108 -1.87 4.46 -4.37
CA LEU A 108 -1.87 3.22 -3.61
C LEU A 108 -3.22 3.05 -2.93
N MET A 109 -3.87 1.92 -3.18
CA MET A 109 -5.17 1.60 -2.62
C MET A 109 -5.10 0.27 -1.90
N VAL A 110 -5.53 0.25 -0.64
CA VAL A 110 -5.68 -0.98 0.14
C VAL A 110 -7.16 -1.27 0.31
N GLY A 111 -7.63 -2.39 -0.23
CA GLY A 111 -9.05 -2.77 -0.26
C GLY A 111 -9.25 -4.24 -0.66
N ASN A 112 -10.50 -4.71 -0.56
CA ASN A 112 -10.94 -6.02 -1.08
C ASN A 112 -11.67 -5.88 -2.41
#